data_AF-A0A6C0F813-F1
#
_entry.id   AF-A0A6C0F813-F1
#
_cell.length_a   1.000
_cell.length_b   1.000
_cell.length_c   1.000
_cell.angle_alpha   90.00
_cell.angle_beta   90.00
_cell.angle_gamma   90.00
#
_symmetry.space_group_name_H-M   'P 1'
#
loop_
_entity.id
_entity.type
_entity.pdbx_description
1 polymer ?
#
loop_
_entity_poly.entity_id
_entity_poly.type
_entity_poly.pdbx_seq_one_letter_code
_entity_poly.pdbx_strand_id
1 'polypeptide(L)'
;MNCEICTETFTKRRQQVKCQYCDMTACAECCKTFILSKNQPTCMNNACTGEWSRKHIRENFTQKFINTELKEHQKNVLIETQMALMPETQLIIEEIKRKARLNSKINILVKERQATRERNAKYEAEKLGEYTRKKKALENLTSWHTNYYGGLYTEQISKALEVFDNDDSRIPDDGLRDALKLIVDTHKSLEDKIHANFHVIETYKTISCPDWTEYVKQRNDEIKEYDDRIEKLRRKRDNGSSRQRAEFIRKCGDPECRGFLSTRWKCGLCEKTTCIDCHEVKVESETEAQTHTCDANCVATIKLLKTDTRSCPGCQASIFKIDGCDQMWCTLCKTGFSWTTGKIEMKLHNPHYYEWRRQNGGLDREPGDVPRCDTPQDIVNRIINYYNMDDLILEDRIIELCRRCVHISAYNTNPTAPDFENDRIRYLNNEINAEMFKNNLVRANKAYSKKHEIYTVYELLVTTFTDIMLRFCNVLDETGQGEPSLDILNEINTIVDYVNGCFADIAFAYGSISKHEVSYGLEVSKISMKKIKSDE
;
A
#
# COMPACT_ATOMS: atom_id res chain seq x y z
N MET A 1 23.60 -41.33 -30.96
CA MET A 1 23.67 -40.94 -29.54
C MET A 1 22.25 -40.95 -28.98
N ASN A 2 22.09 -41.45 -27.75
CA ASN A 2 20.80 -41.54 -27.06
C ASN A 2 20.80 -40.63 -25.84
N CYS A 3 19.63 -40.19 -25.40
CA CYS A 3 19.48 -39.38 -24.21
C CYS A 3 19.74 -40.20 -22.94
N GLU A 4 20.61 -39.74 -22.05
CA GLU A 4 20.92 -40.45 -20.79
C GLU A 4 19.74 -40.53 -19.82
N ILE A 5 18.71 -39.69 -20.00
CA ILE A 5 17.53 -39.65 -19.13
C ILE A 5 16.43 -40.61 -19.59
N CYS A 6 16.05 -40.55 -20.88
CA CYS A 6 14.93 -41.37 -21.40
C CYS A 6 15.39 -42.50 -22.32
N THR A 7 16.70 -42.64 -22.58
CA THR A 7 17.32 -43.64 -23.48
C THR A 7 16.90 -43.56 -24.95
N GLU A 8 16.01 -42.63 -25.31
CA GLU A 8 15.55 -42.36 -26.68
C GLU A 8 16.64 -41.75 -27.57
N THR A 9 16.59 -42.05 -28.86
CA THR A 9 17.50 -41.47 -29.86
C THR A 9 17.24 -39.97 -30.06
N PHE A 10 18.31 -39.17 -30.17
CA PHE A 10 18.18 -37.75 -30.51
C PHE A 10 17.62 -37.55 -31.92
N THR A 11 16.66 -36.65 -32.06
CA THR A 11 16.02 -36.30 -33.34
C THR A 11 15.89 -34.78 -33.48
N LYS A 12 15.44 -34.27 -34.64
CA LYS A 12 15.12 -32.84 -34.80
C LYS A 12 14.11 -32.32 -33.78
N ARG A 13 13.24 -33.18 -33.23
CA ARG A 13 12.29 -32.84 -32.15
C ARG A 13 12.90 -33.04 -30.75
N ARG A 14 13.73 -34.07 -30.58
CA ARG A 14 14.49 -34.38 -29.37
C ARG A 14 15.93 -33.90 -29.52
N GLN A 15 16.12 -32.60 -29.67
CA GLN A 15 17.46 -32.04 -29.78
C GLN A 15 18.19 -32.17 -28.44
N GLN A 16 19.52 -32.30 -28.47
CA GLN A 16 20.31 -32.32 -27.24
C GLN A 16 20.38 -30.91 -26.67
N VAL A 17 20.06 -30.77 -25.38
CA VAL A 17 20.13 -29.53 -24.62
C VAL A 17 21.19 -29.71 -23.53
N LYS A 18 22.18 -28.81 -23.51
CA LYS A 18 23.24 -28.76 -22.48
C LYS A 18 22.92 -27.68 -21.46
N CYS A 19 23.09 -27.98 -20.16
CA CYS A 19 22.92 -26.99 -19.10
C CYS A 19 23.94 -25.85 -19.23
N GLN A 20 23.52 -24.61 -18.95
CA GLN A 20 24.42 -23.43 -18.98
C GLN A 20 25.42 -23.36 -17.80
N TYR A 21 25.29 -24.23 -16.79
CA TYR A 21 26.10 -24.18 -15.55
C TYR A 21 26.83 -25.48 -15.21
N CYS A 22 26.54 -26.59 -15.88
CA CYS A 22 27.20 -27.86 -15.66
C CYS A 22 27.18 -28.71 -16.93
N ASP A 23 27.89 -29.83 -16.93
CA ASP A 23 28.01 -30.70 -18.11
C ASP A 23 26.82 -31.62 -18.36
N MET A 24 25.74 -31.51 -17.57
CA MET A 24 24.53 -32.29 -17.78
C MET A 24 23.93 -32.00 -19.15
N THR A 25 23.67 -33.07 -19.92
CA THR A 25 22.95 -32.99 -21.20
C THR A 25 21.73 -33.91 -21.19
N ALA A 26 20.63 -33.44 -21.77
CA ALA A 26 19.42 -34.24 -21.91
C ALA A 26 18.68 -33.84 -23.19
N CYS A 27 17.76 -34.68 -23.66
CA CYS A 27 16.95 -34.29 -24.80
C CYS A 27 15.94 -33.20 -24.40
N ALA A 28 15.57 -32.34 -25.36
CA ALA A 28 14.63 -31.26 -25.15
C ALA A 28 13.31 -31.73 -24.52
N GLU A 29 12.83 -32.93 -24.83
CA GLU A 29 11.58 -33.46 -24.27
C GLU A 29 11.70 -33.74 -22.77
N CYS A 30 12.78 -34.41 -22.33
CA CYS A 30 13.04 -34.59 -20.90
C CYS A 30 13.13 -33.24 -20.19
N CYS A 31 13.86 -32.29 -20.78
CA CYS A 31 14.03 -30.96 -20.18
C CYS A 31 12.69 -30.24 -20.00
N LYS A 32 11.78 -30.29 -21.00
CA LYS A 32 10.43 -29.74 -20.88
C LYS A 32 9.67 -30.38 -19.71
N THR A 33 9.62 -31.71 -19.66
CA THR A 33 8.91 -32.44 -18.59
C THR A 33 9.44 -32.04 -17.21
N PHE A 34 10.76 -31.93 -17.05
CA PHE A 34 11.36 -31.53 -15.78
C PHE A 34 11.08 -30.07 -15.43
N ILE A 35 11.23 -29.12 -16.38
CA ILE A 35 10.93 -27.70 -16.14
C ILE A 35 9.48 -27.54 -15.69
N LEU A 36 8.53 -28.24 -16.32
CA LEU A 36 7.11 -28.21 -15.95
C LEU A 36 6.82 -28.90 -14.60
N SER A 37 7.77 -29.64 -14.03
CA SER A 37 7.64 -30.25 -12.70
C SER A 37 8.19 -29.38 -11.56
N LYS A 38 8.89 -28.29 -11.89
CA LYS A 38 9.58 -27.40 -10.94
C LYS A 38 8.99 -26.01 -10.96
N ASN A 39 9.11 -25.26 -9.86
CA ASN A 39 8.60 -23.89 -9.82
C ASN A 39 9.42 -22.94 -10.73
N GLN A 40 10.70 -23.25 -10.95
CA GLN A 40 11.63 -22.50 -11.78
C GLN A 40 12.33 -23.42 -12.78
N PRO A 41 12.67 -22.90 -13.97
CA PRO A 41 13.40 -23.67 -14.98
C PRO A 41 14.84 -23.88 -14.50
N THR A 42 15.14 -25.06 -13.96
CA THR A 42 16.44 -25.40 -13.37
C THR A 42 17.01 -26.66 -14.01
N CYS A 43 18.28 -26.93 -13.75
CA CYS A 43 18.94 -28.16 -14.21
C CYS A 43 18.39 -29.40 -13.50
N MET A 44 18.34 -30.53 -14.21
CA MET A 44 18.00 -31.85 -13.65
C MET A 44 19.06 -32.43 -12.72
N ASN A 45 20.30 -31.97 -12.84
CA ASN A 45 21.38 -32.44 -11.98
C ASN A 45 21.19 -31.87 -10.57
N ASN A 46 21.01 -32.76 -9.59
CA ASN A 46 20.79 -32.37 -8.19
C ASN A 46 21.95 -31.56 -7.58
N ALA A 47 23.17 -31.69 -8.12
CA ALA A 47 24.33 -30.90 -7.71
C ALA A 47 24.34 -29.49 -8.33
N CYS A 48 23.55 -29.25 -9.38
CA CYS A 48 23.47 -27.97 -10.07
C CYS A 48 22.28 -27.15 -9.57
N THR A 49 22.53 -25.97 -9.03
CA THR A 49 21.49 -25.07 -8.49
C THR A 49 21.13 -23.91 -9.40
N GLY A 50 21.73 -23.82 -10.58
CA GLY A 50 21.56 -22.68 -11.47
C GLY A 50 20.19 -22.66 -12.18
N GLU A 51 19.52 -21.51 -12.13
CA GLU A 51 18.27 -21.23 -12.86
C GLU A 51 18.57 -20.84 -14.30
N TRP A 52 17.93 -21.53 -15.25
CA TRP A 52 18.12 -21.31 -16.68
C TRP A 52 17.61 -19.93 -17.11
N SER A 53 18.48 -19.20 -17.81
CA SER A 53 18.18 -17.85 -18.30
C SER A 53 17.08 -17.89 -19.36
N ARG A 54 16.32 -16.80 -19.48
CA ARG A 54 15.28 -16.69 -20.53
C ARG A 54 15.87 -16.79 -21.93
N LYS A 55 17.11 -16.32 -22.14
CA LYS A 55 17.88 -16.52 -23.38
C LYS A 55 18.09 -18.00 -23.66
N HIS A 56 18.64 -18.74 -22.69
CA HIS A 56 18.90 -20.17 -22.84
C HIS A 56 17.62 -20.96 -23.15
N ILE A 57 16.50 -20.66 -22.48
CA ILE A 57 15.21 -21.28 -22.78
C ILE A 57 14.76 -20.97 -24.21
N ARG A 58 14.91 -19.72 -24.65
CA ARG A 58 14.50 -19.28 -25.98
C ARG A 58 15.32 -19.91 -27.11
N GLU A 59 16.59 -20.19 -26.87
CA GLU A 59 17.49 -20.82 -27.84
C GLU A 59 17.26 -22.33 -27.96
N ASN A 60 16.93 -23.00 -26.86
CA ASN A 60 16.85 -24.46 -26.80
C ASN A 60 15.42 -25.01 -26.99
N PHE A 61 14.38 -24.19 -26.79
CA PHE A 61 12.99 -24.63 -26.88
C PHE A 61 12.17 -23.85 -27.92
N THR A 62 11.14 -24.50 -28.44
CA THR A 62 10.28 -23.91 -29.47
C THR A 62 9.43 -22.78 -28.89
N GLN A 63 9.13 -21.77 -29.73
CA GLN A 63 8.21 -20.69 -29.36
C GLN A 63 6.82 -21.21 -28.98
N LYS A 64 6.38 -22.35 -29.55
CA LYS A 64 5.12 -22.99 -29.16
C LYS A 64 5.15 -23.41 -27.69
N PHE A 65 6.17 -24.17 -27.27
CA PHE A 65 6.32 -24.61 -25.88
C PHE A 65 6.38 -23.42 -24.91
N ILE A 66 7.20 -22.42 -25.23
CA ILE A 66 7.40 -21.25 -24.36
C ILE A 66 6.10 -20.46 -24.17
N ASN A 67 5.37 -20.18 -25.26
CA ASN A 67 4.20 -19.31 -25.21
C ASN A 67 2.91 -20.03 -24.75
N THR A 68 2.91 -21.35 -24.66
CA THR A 68 1.75 -22.16 -24.25
C THR A 68 2.02 -22.89 -22.94
N GLU A 69 2.70 -24.03 -22.98
CA GLU A 69 2.93 -24.93 -21.85
C GLU A 69 3.71 -24.25 -20.72
N LEU A 70 4.87 -23.65 -21.02
CA LEU A 70 5.71 -23.01 -20.00
C LEU A 70 5.02 -21.79 -19.39
N LYS A 71 4.32 -21.01 -20.23
CA LYS A 71 3.56 -19.84 -19.77
C LYS A 71 2.40 -20.24 -18.86
N GLU A 72 1.67 -21.29 -19.17
CA GLU A 72 0.56 -21.78 -18.32
C GLU A 72 1.10 -22.36 -17.01
N HIS A 73 2.21 -23.08 -17.06
CA HIS A 73 2.91 -23.54 -15.86
C HIS A 73 3.31 -22.38 -14.94
N GLN A 74 3.94 -21.34 -15.50
CA GLN A 74 4.29 -20.13 -14.75
C GLN A 74 3.07 -19.44 -14.14
N LYS A 75 1.93 -19.39 -14.87
CA LYS A 75 0.68 -18.87 -14.30
C LYS A 75 0.24 -19.66 -13.06
N ASN A 76 0.30 -20.99 -13.13
CA ASN A 76 -0.09 -21.87 -12.02
C ASN A 76 0.81 -21.68 -10.80
N VAL A 77 2.12 -21.68 -11.00
CA VAL A 77 3.09 -21.46 -9.92
C VAL A 77 2.89 -20.09 -9.25
N LEU A 78 2.70 -19.04 -10.05
CA LEU A 78 2.48 -17.69 -9.53
C LEU A 78 1.16 -17.57 -8.77
N ILE A 79 0.05 -18.10 -9.30
CA ILE A 79 -1.23 -18.01 -8.60
C ILE A 79 -1.23 -18.84 -7.32
N GLU A 80 -0.62 -20.02 -7.30
CA GLU A 80 -0.48 -20.83 -6.09
C GLU A 80 0.24 -20.06 -4.98
N THR A 81 1.32 -19.36 -5.34
CA THR A 81 2.07 -18.50 -4.41
C THR A 81 1.20 -17.38 -3.85
N GLN A 82 0.30 -16.81 -4.65
CA GLN A 82 -0.63 -15.78 -4.18
C GLN A 82 -1.82 -16.34 -3.39
N MET A 83 -2.29 -17.55 -3.73
CA MET A 83 -3.36 -18.23 -3.00
C MET A 83 -2.92 -18.57 -1.57
N ALA A 84 -1.62 -18.81 -1.36
CA ALA A 84 -1.00 -18.95 -0.05
C ALA A 84 -1.30 -17.78 0.89
N LEU A 85 -1.35 -16.57 0.34
CA LEU A 85 -1.46 -15.30 1.05
C LEU A 85 -2.91 -14.84 1.25
N MET A 86 -3.88 -15.64 0.80
CA MET A 86 -5.30 -15.30 0.87
C MET A 86 -5.84 -15.22 2.31
N PRO A 87 -5.43 -16.10 3.26
CA PRO A 87 -5.83 -15.96 4.65
C PRO A 87 -5.40 -14.62 5.24
N GLU A 88 -4.15 -14.17 5.04
CA GLU A 88 -3.74 -12.84 5.50
C GLU A 88 -4.53 -11.72 4.81
N THR A 89 -4.78 -11.87 3.50
CA THR A 89 -5.56 -10.89 2.73
C THR A 89 -6.99 -10.79 3.24
N GLN A 90 -7.61 -11.90 3.66
CA GLN A 90 -8.95 -11.88 4.24
C GLN A 90 -9.01 -11.03 5.52
N LEU A 91 -7.98 -11.04 6.37
CA LEU A 91 -7.94 -10.18 7.56
C LEU A 91 -8.01 -8.70 7.19
N ILE A 92 -7.36 -8.32 6.09
CA ILE A 92 -7.40 -6.95 5.56
C ILE A 92 -8.82 -6.61 5.13
N ILE A 93 -9.50 -7.51 4.41
CA ILE A 93 -10.89 -7.31 3.98
C ILE A 93 -11.85 -7.23 5.17
N GLU A 94 -11.69 -8.10 6.16
CA GLU A 94 -12.49 -8.09 7.39
C GLU A 94 -12.34 -6.76 8.14
N GLU A 95 -11.12 -6.23 8.22
CA GLU A 95 -10.85 -4.93 8.84
C GLU A 95 -11.48 -3.78 8.04
N ILE A 96 -11.42 -3.81 6.72
CA ILE A 96 -12.11 -2.86 5.84
C ILE A 96 -13.62 -2.90 6.09
N LYS A 97 -14.23 -4.10 6.10
CA LYS A 97 -15.65 -4.28 6.37
C LYS A 97 -16.04 -3.82 7.78
N ARG A 98 -15.20 -4.11 8.79
CA ARG A 98 -15.40 -3.66 10.17
C ARG A 98 -15.45 -2.14 10.26
N LYS A 99 -14.48 -1.45 9.64
CA LYS A 99 -14.44 0.02 9.57
C LYS A 99 -15.65 0.58 8.84
N ALA A 100 -16.07 -0.03 7.73
CA ALA A 100 -17.25 0.37 6.99
C ALA A 100 -18.54 0.28 7.82
N ARG A 101 -18.74 -0.82 8.57
CA ARG A 101 -19.89 -0.98 9.49
C ARG A 101 -19.91 0.07 10.59
N LEU A 102 -18.74 0.38 11.17
CA LEU A 102 -18.64 1.41 12.21
C LEU A 102 -18.92 2.81 11.63
N ASN A 103 -18.40 3.12 10.45
CA ASN A 103 -18.70 4.38 9.76
C ASN A 103 -20.20 4.52 9.45
N SER A 104 -20.88 3.45 9.02
CA SER A 104 -22.33 3.45 8.82
C SER A 104 -23.09 3.79 10.11
N LYS A 105 -22.73 3.15 11.24
CA LYS A 105 -23.31 3.46 12.57
C LYS A 105 -23.05 4.90 13.02
N ILE A 106 -21.83 5.39 12.81
CA ILE A 106 -21.48 6.79 13.10
C ILE A 106 -22.35 7.74 12.26
N ASN A 107 -22.52 7.46 10.97
CA ASN A 107 -23.33 8.30 10.09
C ASN A 107 -24.80 8.34 10.52
N ILE A 108 -25.36 7.22 10.97
CA ILE A 108 -26.73 7.18 11.54
C ILE A 108 -26.82 8.08 12.77
N LEU A 109 -25.91 7.94 13.74
CA LEU A 109 -25.92 8.76 14.96
C LEU A 109 -25.70 10.25 14.67
N VAL A 110 -24.87 10.59 13.68
CA VAL A 110 -24.66 11.98 13.27
C VAL A 110 -25.97 12.57 12.70
N LYS A 111 -26.74 11.80 11.93
CA LYS A 111 -28.05 12.22 11.43
C LYS A 111 -29.07 12.38 12.56
N GLU A 112 -29.15 11.43 13.48
CA GLU A 112 -30.03 11.51 14.66
C GLU A 112 -29.71 12.73 15.52
N ARG A 113 -28.42 12.96 15.82
CA ARG A 113 -27.96 14.15 16.54
C ARG A 113 -28.35 15.45 15.85
N GLN A 114 -28.24 15.49 14.51
CA GLN A 114 -28.61 16.67 13.73
C GLN A 114 -30.13 16.92 13.80
N ALA A 115 -30.95 15.88 13.64
CA ALA A 115 -32.40 15.99 13.77
C ALA A 115 -32.82 16.46 15.18
N THR A 116 -32.15 15.96 16.23
CA THR A 116 -32.35 16.44 17.60
C THR A 116 -31.99 17.93 17.74
N ARG A 117 -30.86 18.38 17.16
CA ARG A 117 -30.50 19.81 17.18
C ARG A 117 -31.52 20.70 16.47
N GLU A 118 -32.05 20.25 15.33
CA GLU A 118 -33.08 20.98 14.58
C GLU A 118 -34.40 21.05 15.35
N ARG A 119 -34.83 19.95 15.96
CA ARG A 119 -36.00 19.91 16.86
C ARG A 119 -35.82 20.90 18.01
N ASN A 120 -34.66 20.89 18.66
CA ASN A 120 -34.35 21.77 19.77
C ASN A 120 -34.35 23.24 19.31
N ALA A 121 -33.68 23.57 18.20
CA ALA A 121 -33.68 24.93 17.65
C ALA A 121 -35.10 25.43 17.32
N LYS A 122 -35.98 24.58 16.79
CA LYS A 122 -37.38 24.91 16.52
C LYS A 122 -38.15 25.21 17.82
N TYR A 123 -38.00 24.36 18.84
CA TYR A 123 -38.62 24.58 20.15
C TYR A 123 -38.16 25.89 20.79
N GLU A 124 -36.86 26.20 20.73
CA GLU A 124 -36.30 27.43 21.29
C GLU A 124 -36.78 28.68 20.55
N ALA A 125 -36.88 28.60 19.22
CA ALA A 125 -37.44 29.67 18.40
C ALA A 125 -38.92 29.93 18.71
N GLU A 126 -39.70 28.88 19.00
CA GLU A 126 -41.11 28.99 19.38
C GLU A 126 -41.29 29.58 20.79
N LYS A 127 -40.56 29.06 21.78
CA LYS A 127 -40.74 29.45 23.19
C LYS A 127 -40.08 30.77 23.58
N LEU A 128 -38.91 31.06 23.01
CA LEU A 128 -38.10 32.21 23.39
C LEU A 128 -37.67 33.09 22.21
N GLY A 129 -38.07 32.77 20.99
CA GLY A 129 -37.68 33.57 19.82
C GLY A 129 -38.10 35.04 19.93
N GLU A 130 -39.30 35.33 20.49
CA GLU A 130 -39.74 36.70 20.72
C GLU A 130 -38.92 37.40 21.81
N TYR A 131 -38.70 36.72 22.94
CA TYR A 131 -37.82 37.19 24.02
C TYR A 131 -36.42 37.53 23.47
N THR A 132 -35.79 36.61 22.73
CA THR A 132 -34.44 36.78 22.20
C THR A 132 -34.36 37.96 21.21
N ARG A 133 -35.36 38.13 20.33
CA ARG A 133 -35.43 39.27 19.41
C ARG A 133 -35.57 40.61 20.16
N LYS A 134 -36.51 40.70 21.10
CA LYS A 134 -36.77 41.93 21.87
C LYS A 134 -35.59 42.30 22.78
N LYS A 135 -35.01 41.30 23.47
CA LYS A 135 -33.82 41.48 24.30
C LYS A 135 -32.63 41.99 23.48
N LYS A 136 -32.33 41.38 22.34
CA LYS A 136 -31.23 41.81 21.46
C LYS A 136 -31.45 43.23 20.92
N ALA A 137 -32.69 43.58 20.57
CA ALA A 137 -33.03 44.93 20.13
C ALA A 137 -32.76 45.97 21.23
N LEU A 138 -33.13 45.67 22.48
CA LEU A 138 -32.82 46.53 23.62
C LEU A 138 -31.32 46.58 23.93
N GLU A 139 -30.62 45.45 23.95
CA GLU A 139 -29.16 45.42 24.20
C GLU A 139 -28.40 46.28 23.18
N ASN A 140 -28.77 46.19 21.89
CA ASN A 140 -28.22 47.04 20.85
C ASN A 140 -28.53 48.53 21.09
N LEU A 141 -29.77 48.84 21.50
CA LEU A 141 -30.20 50.21 21.78
C LEU A 141 -29.45 50.78 22.99
N THR A 142 -29.36 50.03 24.10
CA THR A 142 -28.61 50.40 25.32
C THR A 142 -27.13 50.59 25.01
N SER A 143 -26.51 49.71 24.23
CA SER A 143 -25.10 49.83 23.85
C SER A 143 -24.79 51.13 23.10
N TRP A 144 -25.70 51.59 22.23
CA TRP A 144 -25.50 52.79 21.42
C TRP A 144 -25.93 54.07 22.12
N HIS A 145 -27.14 54.06 22.68
CA HIS A 145 -27.77 55.25 23.26
C HIS A 145 -27.28 55.57 24.66
N THR A 146 -27.04 54.58 25.52
CA THR A 146 -26.75 54.87 26.95
C THR A 146 -25.26 54.85 27.25
N ASN A 147 -24.50 53.88 26.71
CA ASN A 147 -23.13 53.67 27.15
C ASN A 147 -22.05 54.33 26.30
N TYR A 148 -22.22 54.46 24.98
CA TYR A 148 -21.14 54.93 24.10
C TYR A 148 -21.27 56.40 23.71
N TYR A 149 -22.38 56.81 23.07
CA TYR A 149 -22.54 58.19 22.58
C TYR A 149 -23.47 59.05 23.45
N GLY A 150 -24.58 58.50 23.98
CA GLY A 150 -25.55 59.33 24.70
C GLY A 150 -25.08 59.71 26.10
N GLY A 151 -24.43 58.84 26.86
CA GLY A 151 -23.86 59.20 28.17
C GLY A 151 -22.87 60.38 28.09
N LEU A 152 -21.95 60.34 27.12
CA LEU A 152 -21.01 61.45 26.85
C LEU A 152 -21.74 62.73 26.45
N TYR A 153 -22.76 62.63 25.60
CA TYR A 153 -23.56 63.78 25.15
C TYR A 153 -24.36 64.42 26.30
N THR A 154 -25.01 63.61 27.14
CA THR A 154 -25.73 64.12 28.32
C THR A 154 -24.80 64.71 29.37
N GLU A 155 -23.60 64.16 29.54
CA GLU A 155 -22.60 64.72 30.46
C GLU A 155 -22.11 66.10 29.98
N GLN A 156 -21.87 66.25 28.67
CA GLN A 156 -21.50 67.53 28.07
C GLN A 156 -22.60 68.58 28.23
N ILE A 157 -23.86 68.20 27.98
CA ILE A 157 -25.00 69.10 28.18
C ILE A 157 -25.16 69.47 29.66
N SER A 158 -25.00 68.50 30.57
CA SER A 158 -25.09 68.75 32.01
C SER A 158 -24.04 69.76 32.49
N LYS A 159 -22.79 69.62 32.02
CA LYS A 159 -21.72 70.61 32.29
C LYS A 159 -22.01 71.98 31.68
N ALA A 160 -22.64 72.02 30.51
CA ALA A 160 -23.04 73.29 29.90
C ALA A 160 -24.14 73.97 30.72
N LEU A 161 -25.12 73.22 31.23
CA LEU A 161 -26.19 73.72 32.11
C LEU A 161 -25.65 74.37 33.39
N GLU A 162 -24.57 73.85 33.99
CA GLU A 162 -23.93 74.46 35.17
C GLU A 162 -23.49 75.93 34.93
N VAL A 163 -23.14 76.28 33.70
CA VAL A 163 -22.75 77.65 33.33
C VAL A 163 -23.98 78.57 33.26
N PHE A 164 -25.12 78.04 32.82
CA PHE A 164 -26.39 78.76 32.76
C PHE A 164 -27.10 78.86 34.13
N ASP A 165 -26.75 78.00 35.08
CA ASP A 165 -27.28 78.01 36.46
C ASP A 165 -26.54 79.00 37.38
N ASN A 166 -25.63 79.83 36.86
CA ASN A 166 -24.89 80.82 37.63
C ASN A 166 -25.71 82.11 37.84
N ASP A 167 -26.10 82.37 39.09
CA ASP A 167 -26.89 83.54 39.51
C ASP A 167 -26.21 84.90 39.21
N ASP A 168 -24.89 84.92 38.97
CA ASP A 168 -24.11 86.12 38.62
C ASP A 168 -23.99 86.37 37.10
N SER A 169 -24.68 85.60 36.26
CA SER A 169 -24.61 85.73 34.80
C SER A 169 -25.24 87.04 34.29
N ARG A 170 -24.49 87.79 33.47
CA ARG A 170 -24.92 89.08 32.90
C ARG A 170 -25.54 88.96 31.50
N ILE A 171 -25.61 87.75 30.95
CA ILE A 171 -26.10 87.47 29.59
C ILE A 171 -27.54 86.93 29.69
N PRO A 172 -28.54 87.55 29.01
CA PRO A 172 -29.91 87.04 29.01
C PRO A 172 -30.01 85.66 28.36
N ASP A 173 -30.75 84.74 29.00
CA ASP A 173 -31.11 83.44 28.43
C ASP A 173 -32.28 83.61 27.44
N ASP A 174 -32.12 83.11 26.21
CA ASP A 174 -33.11 83.15 25.14
C ASP A 174 -34.03 81.92 25.12
N GLY A 175 -33.94 81.07 26.15
CA GLY A 175 -34.67 79.81 26.28
C GLY A 175 -33.80 78.58 25.97
N LEU A 176 -32.50 78.77 25.70
CA LEU A 176 -31.55 77.69 25.46
C LEU A 176 -31.38 76.78 26.69
N ARG A 177 -31.36 77.33 27.91
CA ARG A 177 -31.25 76.53 29.14
C ARG A 177 -32.41 75.54 29.28
N ASP A 178 -33.63 76.02 29.08
CA ASP A 178 -34.84 75.18 29.15
C ASP A 178 -34.84 74.11 28.06
N ALA A 179 -34.36 74.44 26.85
CA ALA A 179 -34.18 73.48 25.77
C ALA A 179 -33.13 72.39 26.09
N LEU A 180 -31.99 72.77 26.66
CA LEU A 180 -30.94 71.83 27.08
C LEU A 180 -31.41 70.92 28.22
N LYS A 181 -32.13 71.48 29.21
CA LYS A 181 -32.73 70.72 30.30
C LYS A 181 -33.77 69.72 29.79
N LEU A 182 -34.64 70.13 28.88
CA LEU A 182 -35.62 69.25 28.23
C LEU A 182 -34.95 68.07 27.52
N ILE A 183 -33.80 68.27 26.87
CA ILE A 183 -33.04 67.19 26.22
C ILE A 183 -32.54 66.17 27.26
N VAL A 184 -31.96 66.63 28.38
CA VAL A 184 -31.47 65.75 29.46
C VAL A 184 -32.64 64.97 30.10
N ASP A 185 -33.74 65.65 30.41
CA ASP A 185 -34.93 65.02 31.00
C ASP A 185 -35.56 64.00 30.05
N THR A 186 -35.60 64.31 28.75
CA THR A 186 -36.09 63.39 27.72
C THR A 186 -35.19 62.16 27.59
N HIS A 187 -33.86 62.34 27.66
CA HIS A 187 -32.91 61.23 27.61
C HIS A 187 -33.09 60.30 28.81
N LYS A 188 -33.16 60.85 30.02
CA LYS A 188 -33.38 60.08 31.25
C LYS A 188 -34.72 59.33 31.22
N SER A 189 -35.78 59.99 30.75
CA SER A 189 -37.09 59.35 30.55
C SER A 189 -37.03 58.15 29.59
N LEU A 190 -36.19 58.24 28.55
CA LEU A 190 -35.97 57.14 27.61
C LEU A 190 -35.21 55.98 28.26
N GLU A 191 -34.16 56.26 29.04
CA GLU A 191 -33.41 55.24 29.80
C GLU A 191 -34.31 54.48 30.76
N ASP A 192 -35.15 55.18 31.53
CA ASP A 192 -36.09 54.57 32.46
C ASP A 192 -37.07 53.63 31.73
N LYS A 193 -37.56 54.03 30.54
CA LYS A 193 -38.44 53.20 29.70
C LYS A 193 -37.72 51.98 29.12
N ILE A 194 -36.43 52.10 28.78
CA ILE A 194 -35.60 50.99 28.32
C ILE A 194 -35.41 49.98 29.46
N HIS A 195 -35.05 50.45 30.66
CA HIS A 195 -34.90 49.61 31.84
C HIS A 195 -36.21 48.92 32.25
N ALA A 196 -37.33 49.64 32.23
CA ALA A 196 -38.65 49.06 32.49
C ALA A 196 -39.01 47.96 31.48
N ASN A 197 -38.76 48.19 30.19
CA ASN A 197 -38.99 47.16 29.16
C ASN A 197 -38.07 45.94 29.34
N PHE A 198 -36.82 46.16 29.74
CA PHE A 198 -35.90 45.06 30.03
C PHE A 198 -36.44 44.17 31.16
N HIS A 199 -36.96 44.77 32.24
CA HIS A 199 -37.60 44.03 33.33
C HIS A 199 -38.83 43.24 32.86
N VAL A 200 -39.69 43.84 32.02
CA VAL A 200 -40.86 43.15 31.44
C VAL A 200 -40.43 41.95 30.59
N ILE A 201 -39.38 42.09 29.79
CA ILE A 201 -38.84 41.02 28.94
C ILE A 201 -38.27 39.87 29.78
N GLU A 202 -37.53 40.15 30.85
CA GLU A 202 -37.02 39.11 31.77
C GLU A 202 -38.16 38.43 32.55
N THR A 203 -39.21 39.17 32.91
CA THR A 203 -40.42 38.58 33.51
C THR A 203 -41.14 37.67 32.51
N TYR A 204 -41.26 38.08 31.25
CA TYR A 204 -41.86 37.28 30.18
C TYR A 204 -41.13 35.95 29.95
N LYS A 205 -39.79 35.93 30.03
CA LYS A 205 -39.00 34.68 29.98
C LYS A 205 -39.41 33.71 31.09
N THR A 206 -39.55 34.22 32.30
CA THR A 206 -39.89 33.44 33.49
C THR A 206 -41.30 32.85 33.40
N ILE A 207 -42.26 33.61 32.86
CA ILE A 207 -43.65 33.16 32.69
C ILE A 207 -43.80 32.20 31.50
N SER A 208 -43.16 32.52 30.37
CA SER A 208 -43.32 31.77 29.12
C SER A 208 -42.57 30.44 29.13
N CYS A 209 -41.50 30.32 29.93
CA CYS A 209 -40.75 29.08 30.08
C CYS A 209 -40.15 28.96 31.50
N PRO A 210 -40.98 28.57 32.50
CA PRO A 210 -40.53 28.41 33.89
C PRO A 210 -39.43 27.35 34.03
N ASP A 211 -39.53 26.28 33.25
CA ASP A 211 -38.63 25.12 33.29
C ASP A 211 -37.46 25.23 32.30
N TRP A 212 -37.17 26.43 31.78
CA TRP A 212 -36.15 26.62 30.75
C TRP A 212 -34.77 26.09 31.15
N THR A 213 -34.39 26.29 32.41
CA THR A 213 -33.11 25.81 32.94
C THR A 213 -33.04 24.27 32.92
N GLU A 214 -34.14 23.61 33.23
CA GLU A 214 -34.23 22.15 33.19
C GLU A 214 -34.22 21.65 31.74
N TYR A 215 -34.97 22.29 30.84
CA TYR A 215 -34.94 22.00 29.40
C TYR A 215 -33.52 22.11 28.83
N VAL A 216 -32.79 23.21 29.10
CA VAL A 216 -31.43 23.41 28.59
C VAL A 216 -30.50 22.31 29.09
N LYS A 217 -30.65 21.89 30.35
CA LYS A 217 -29.89 20.77 30.92
C LYS A 217 -30.20 19.47 30.19
N GLN A 218 -31.48 19.08 30.09
CA GLN A 218 -31.90 17.85 29.40
C GLN A 218 -31.43 17.84 27.93
N ARG A 219 -31.57 18.97 27.23
CA ARG A 219 -31.12 19.17 25.85
C ARG A 219 -29.61 18.95 25.71
N ASN A 220 -28.81 19.53 26.61
CA ASN A 220 -27.36 19.39 26.57
C ASN A 220 -26.95 17.95 26.90
N ASP A 221 -27.61 17.31 27.85
CA ASP A 221 -27.37 15.92 28.23
C ASP A 221 -27.68 14.96 27.07
N GLU A 222 -28.80 15.17 26.37
CA GLU A 222 -29.19 14.38 25.18
C GLU A 222 -28.16 14.52 24.04
N ILE A 223 -27.71 15.75 23.73
CA ILE A 223 -26.67 15.97 22.71
C ILE A 223 -25.33 15.35 23.13
N LYS A 224 -24.96 15.47 24.40
CA LYS A 224 -23.76 14.88 24.95
C LYS A 224 -23.77 13.36 24.83
N GLU A 225 -24.92 12.70 25.05
CA GLU A 225 -25.05 11.25 24.87
C GLU A 225 -24.73 10.83 23.42
N TYR A 226 -25.24 11.56 22.43
CA TYR A 226 -24.90 11.30 21.02
C TYR A 226 -23.41 11.50 20.74
N ASP A 227 -22.82 12.59 21.24
CA ASP A 227 -21.40 12.88 21.06
C ASP A 227 -20.51 11.80 21.70
N ASP A 228 -20.83 11.36 22.92
CA ASP A 228 -20.14 10.28 23.63
C ASP A 228 -20.24 8.95 22.88
N ARG A 229 -21.44 8.62 22.33
CA ARG A 229 -21.64 7.41 21.52
C ARG A 229 -20.86 7.45 20.22
N ILE A 230 -20.86 8.59 19.52
CA ILE A 230 -20.09 8.80 18.28
C ILE A 230 -18.59 8.64 18.56
N GLU A 231 -18.09 9.30 19.61
CA GLU A 231 -16.68 9.26 19.98
C GLU A 231 -16.24 7.84 20.37
N LYS A 232 -17.07 7.12 21.13
CA LYS A 232 -16.84 5.70 21.44
C LYS A 232 -16.72 4.84 20.19
N LEU A 233 -17.53 5.08 19.15
CA LEU A 233 -17.45 4.37 17.88
C LEU A 233 -16.22 4.77 17.06
N ARG A 234 -15.85 6.06 17.05
CA ARG A 234 -14.62 6.55 16.40
C ARG A 234 -13.38 5.91 17.01
N ARG A 235 -13.27 5.91 18.34
CA ARG A 235 -12.21 5.20 19.07
C ARG A 235 -12.18 3.72 18.72
N LYS A 236 -13.32 3.03 18.67
CA LYS A 236 -13.38 1.62 18.26
C LYS A 236 -12.95 1.39 16.80
N ARG A 237 -13.23 2.34 15.91
CA ARG A 237 -12.83 2.27 14.49
C ARG A 237 -11.31 2.40 14.37
N ASP A 238 -10.73 3.36 15.09
CA ASP A 238 -9.32 3.73 14.97
C ASP A 238 -8.41 2.80 15.78
N ASN A 239 -8.81 2.44 17.01
CA ASN A 239 -8.10 1.51 17.90
C ASN A 239 -8.54 0.06 17.65
N GLY A 240 -8.43 -0.42 16.40
CA GLY A 240 -8.73 -1.82 16.05
C GLY A 240 -8.05 -2.83 17.00
N SER A 241 -8.63 -4.02 17.18
CA SER A 241 -7.99 -5.05 18.00
C SER A 241 -6.59 -5.33 17.45
N SER A 242 -5.59 -5.39 18.33
CA SER A 242 -4.24 -5.86 17.99
C SER A 242 -4.36 -7.07 17.08
N ARG A 243 -3.60 -7.11 15.97
CA ARG A 243 -3.53 -8.21 15.01
C ARG A 243 -3.06 -9.50 15.70
N GLN A 244 -3.88 -10.10 16.55
CA GLN A 244 -3.74 -11.52 16.86
C GLN A 244 -4.04 -12.21 15.54
N ARG A 245 -3.06 -12.96 15.03
CA ARG A 245 -3.24 -13.80 13.85
C ARG A 245 -4.50 -14.62 14.07
N ALA A 246 -5.58 -14.29 13.37
CA ALA A 246 -6.75 -15.14 13.42
C ALA A 246 -6.34 -16.44 12.73
N GLU A 247 -6.37 -17.55 13.46
CA GLU A 247 -6.14 -18.87 12.89
C GLU A 247 -7.37 -19.22 12.04
N PHE A 248 -7.18 -19.26 10.72
CA PHE A 248 -8.20 -19.76 9.81
C PHE A 248 -8.14 -21.28 9.76
N ILE A 249 -9.30 -21.91 9.87
CA ILE A 249 -9.42 -23.37 10.01
C ILE A 249 -9.77 -24.10 8.71
N ARG A 250 -10.34 -23.41 7.71
CA ARG A 250 -10.72 -24.02 6.43
C ARG A 250 -11.20 -22.95 5.44
N LYS A 251 -11.33 -23.32 4.16
CA LYS A 251 -12.16 -22.58 3.18
C LYS A 251 -13.63 -22.58 3.60
N CYS A 252 -14.36 -21.52 3.25
CA CYS A 252 -15.80 -21.37 3.43
C CYS A 252 -16.57 -22.51 2.74
N GLY A 253 -17.64 -23.01 3.37
CA GLY A 253 -18.54 -24.01 2.79
C GLY A 253 -19.50 -23.47 1.71
N ASP A 254 -19.57 -22.16 1.54
CA ASP A 254 -20.36 -21.52 0.48
C ASP A 254 -19.62 -21.62 -0.87
N PRO A 255 -20.18 -22.28 -1.90
CA PRO A 255 -19.53 -22.47 -3.20
C PRO A 255 -19.20 -21.15 -3.90
N GLU A 256 -20.01 -20.11 -3.66
CA GLU A 256 -19.81 -18.78 -4.24
C GLU A 256 -18.84 -17.91 -3.43
N CYS A 257 -18.38 -18.38 -2.26
CA CYS A 257 -17.46 -17.65 -1.40
C CYS A 257 -16.03 -18.19 -1.52
N ARG A 258 -15.08 -17.27 -1.69
CA ARG A 258 -13.64 -17.58 -1.73
C ARG A 258 -12.94 -17.38 -0.38
N GLY A 259 -13.71 -17.11 0.66
CA GLY A 259 -13.19 -16.86 1.99
C GLY A 259 -12.83 -18.11 2.77
N PHE A 260 -12.35 -17.87 3.98
CA PHE A 260 -11.91 -18.82 4.97
C PHE A 260 -12.73 -18.64 6.26
N LEU A 261 -12.82 -19.72 7.02
CA LEU A 261 -13.54 -19.80 8.27
C LEU A 261 -12.60 -19.48 9.43
N SER A 262 -13.06 -18.65 10.35
CA SER A 262 -12.45 -18.49 11.67
C SER A 262 -12.59 -19.77 12.50
N THR A 263 -11.88 -19.86 13.62
CA THR A 263 -12.03 -20.96 14.62
C THR A 263 -13.47 -21.20 15.08
N ARG A 264 -14.35 -20.20 14.95
CA ARG A 264 -15.79 -20.29 15.24
C ARG A 264 -16.62 -20.81 14.06
N TRP A 265 -16.00 -21.32 13.00
CA TRP A 265 -16.65 -21.79 11.77
C TRP A 265 -17.52 -20.72 11.08
N LYS A 266 -17.18 -19.44 11.29
CA LYS A 266 -17.82 -18.29 10.64
C LYS A 266 -16.87 -17.67 9.62
N CYS A 267 -17.36 -17.43 8.40
CA CYS A 267 -16.59 -16.74 7.37
C CYS A 267 -16.66 -15.22 7.58
N GLY A 268 -15.52 -14.52 7.59
CA GLY A 268 -15.53 -13.06 7.70
C GLY A 268 -15.84 -12.32 6.39
N LEU A 269 -15.80 -13.02 5.25
CA LEU A 269 -16.18 -12.43 3.96
C LEU A 269 -17.70 -12.43 3.74
N CYS A 270 -18.34 -13.60 3.78
CA CYS A 270 -19.78 -13.71 3.54
C CYS A 270 -20.62 -13.73 4.82
N GLU A 271 -20.00 -13.74 6.00
CA GLU A 271 -20.66 -13.79 7.32
C GLU A 271 -21.50 -15.03 7.62
N LYS A 272 -21.55 -15.99 6.69
CA LYS A 272 -22.22 -17.29 6.87
C LYS A 272 -21.46 -18.17 7.86
N THR A 273 -22.21 -18.98 8.60
CA THR A 273 -21.69 -19.99 9.52
C THR A 273 -21.72 -21.35 8.83
N THR A 274 -20.64 -22.13 8.95
CA THR A 274 -20.53 -23.48 8.37
C THR A 274 -20.65 -24.53 9.47
N CYS A 275 -21.24 -25.69 9.18
CA CYS A 275 -21.34 -26.79 10.12
C CYS A 275 -19.99 -27.52 10.27
N ILE A 276 -19.64 -27.86 11.52
CA ILE A 276 -18.39 -28.58 11.86
C ILE A 276 -18.40 -30.01 11.33
N ASP A 277 -19.59 -30.62 11.28
CA ASP A 277 -19.74 -32.05 11.00
C ASP A 277 -19.97 -32.35 9.52
N CYS A 278 -20.78 -31.54 8.83
CA CYS A 278 -21.07 -31.72 7.39
C CYS A 278 -20.39 -30.69 6.46
N HIS A 279 -19.71 -29.67 7.01
CA HIS A 279 -19.07 -28.59 6.24
C HIS A 279 -20.00 -27.77 5.33
N GLU A 280 -21.32 -27.90 5.46
CA GLU A 280 -22.31 -27.10 4.72
C GLU A 280 -22.64 -25.81 5.46
N VAL A 281 -23.14 -24.82 4.72
CA VAL A 281 -23.61 -23.55 5.29
C VAL A 281 -24.87 -23.80 6.12
N LYS A 282 -24.88 -23.31 7.37
CA LYS A 282 -26.08 -23.27 8.19
C LYS A 282 -27.00 -22.18 7.66
N VAL A 283 -28.24 -22.55 7.34
CA VAL A 283 -29.29 -21.57 7.00
C VAL A 283 -29.88 -21.08 8.32
N GLU A 284 -29.62 -19.81 8.67
CA GLU A 284 -30.31 -19.15 9.78
C GLU A 284 -31.61 -18.55 9.21
N SER A 285 -32.77 -19.11 9.57
CA SER A 285 -34.06 -18.49 9.26
C SER A 285 -34.35 -17.40 10.30
N GLU A 286 -34.81 -16.22 9.88
CA GLU A 286 -35.12 -15.10 10.79
C GLU A 286 -36.34 -15.36 11.69
N THR A 287 -37.11 -16.42 11.43
CA THR A 287 -38.41 -16.66 12.09
C THR A 287 -38.43 -17.88 13.01
N GLU A 288 -37.56 -18.87 12.82
CA GLU A 288 -37.42 -20.00 13.75
C GLU A 288 -35.96 -20.43 13.85
N ALA A 289 -35.51 -20.73 15.07
CA ALA A 289 -34.20 -21.32 15.34
C ALA A 289 -34.18 -22.76 14.82
N GLN A 290 -34.15 -22.92 13.50
CA GLN A 290 -34.10 -24.20 12.84
C GLN A 290 -32.71 -24.79 13.12
N THR A 291 -32.68 -25.83 13.95
CA THR A 291 -31.46 -26.56 14.28
C THR A 291 -31.00 -27.28 13.01
N HIS A 292 -29.87 -26.83 12.46
CA HIS A 292 -29.26 -27.46 11.29
C HIS A 292 -29.11 -28.98 11.53
N THR A 293 -29.76 -29.77 10.69
CA THR A 293 -29.68 -31.23 10.72
C THR A 293 -28.79 -31.68 9.56
N CYS A 294 -27.68 -32.35 9.88
CA CYS A 294 -26.73 -32.81 8.87
C CYS A 294 -27.26 -34.02 8.10
N ASP A 295 -27.02 -34.06 6.79
CA ASP A 295 -27.18 -35.28 6.01
C ASP A 295 -26.15 -36.33 6.49
N ALA A 296 -26.63 -37.54 6.79
CA ALA A 296 -25.81 -38.65 7.27
C ALA A 296 -24.73 -39.07 6.26
N ASN A 297 -24.99 -38.96 4.96
CA ASN A 297 -24.05 -39.25 3.88
C ASN A 297 -22.94 -38.19 3.82
N CYS A 298 -23.28 -36.91 4.00
CA CYS A 298 -22.28 -35.83 4.06
C CYS A 298 -21.34 -36.02 5.26
N VAL A 299 -21.89 -36.36 6.43
CA VAL A 299 -21.10 -36.66 7.63
C VAL A 299 -20.23 -37.90 7.45
N ALA A 300 -20.76 -38.97 6.84
CA ALA A 300 -20.01 -40.19 6.54
C ALA A 300 -18.85 -39.92 5.58
N THR A 301 -19.09 -39.12 4.53
CA THR A 301 -18.07 -38.70 3.56
C THR A 301 -16.96 -37.90 4.25
N ILE A 302 -17.31 -36.98 5.14
CA ILE A 302 -16.32 -36.19 5.89
C ILE A 302 -15.54 -37.06 6.89
N LYS A 303 -16.19 -38.04 7.53
CA LYS A 303 -15.49 -39.01 8.38
C LYS A 303 -14.46 -39.82 7.59
N LEU A 304 -14.83 -40.29 6.40
CA LEU A 304 -13.92 -40.98 5.49
C LEU A 304 -12.74 -40.08 5.06
N LEU A 305 -13.02 -38.84 4.66
CA LEU A 305 -11.98 -37.87 4.29
C LEU A 305 -11.05 -37.55 5.46
N LYS A 306 -11.55 -37.47 6.70
CA LYS A 306 -10.72 -37.29 7.91
C LYS A 306 -9.81 -38.48 8.19
N THR A 307 -10.11 -39.66 7.64
CA THR A 307 -9.28 -40.85 7.85
C THR A 307 -8.01 -40.78 7.00
N ASP A 308 -8.13 -40.27 5.77
CA ASP A 308 -7.04 -40.24 4.79
C ASP A 308 -6.35 -38.88 4.65
N THR A 309 -6.86 -37.83 5.30
CA THR A 309 -6.33 -36.47 5.23
C THR A 309 -6.03 -35.88 6.61
N ARG A 310 -4.97 -35.06 6.71
CA ARG A 310 -4.70 -34.22 7.87
C ARG A 310 -4.67 -32.75 7.48
N SER A 311 -5.09 -31.89 8.40
CA SER A 311 -5.08 -30.45 8.17
C SER A 311 -3.69 -29.86 8.37
N CYS A 312 -3.28 -28.97 7.48
CA CYS A 312 -2.06 -28.19 7.66
C CYS A 312 -2.16 -27.30 8.91
N PRO A 313 -1.17 -27.26 9.82
CA PRO A 313 -1.21 -26.36 10.97
C PRO A 313 -1.14 -24.87 10.61
N GLY A 314 -0.66 -24.51 9.41
CA GLY A 314 -0.61 -23.13 8.92
C GLY A 314 -1.92 -22.61 8.32
N CYS A 315 -2.45 -23.30 7.29
CA CYS A 315 -3.67 -22.87 6.58
C CYS A 315 -4.83 -23.85 6.64
N GLN A 316 -4.64 -24.98 7.32
CA GLN A 316 -5.67 -25.98 7.60
C GLN A 316 -6.32 -26.61 6.36
N ALA A 317 -5.62 -26.51 5.22
CA ALA A 317 -5.93 -27.30 4.05
C ALA A 317 -5.82 -28.80 4.37
N SER A 318 -6.79 -29.57 3.89
CA SER A 318 -6.76 -31.03 3.95
C SER A 318 -5.67 -31.54 3.00
N ILE A 319 -4.58 -32.03 3.57
CA ILE A 319 -3.46 -32.64 2.88
C ILE A 319 -3.61 -34.14 3.02
N PHE A 320 -3.43 -34.89 1.94
CA PHE A 320 -3.29 -36.34 2.00
C PHE A 320 -1.81 -36.70 1.85
N LYS A 321 -1.38 -37.75 2.55
CA LYS A 321 0.00 -38.23 2.48
C LYS A 321 0.04 -39.46 1.59
N ILE A 322 0.79 -39.38 0.50
CA ILE A 322 1.27 -40.55 -0.24
C ILE A 322 2.54 -40.99 0.51
N ASP A 323 2.71 -42.30 0.72
CA ASP A 323 3.71 -42.94 1.58
C ASP A 323 5.11 -42.26 1.64
N GLY A 324 5.75 -42.28 2.81
CA GLY A 324 7.08 -41.66 3.01
C GLY A 324 7.31 -40.97 4.37
N CYS A 325 8.19 -39.97 4.39
CA CYS A 325 8.71 -39.29 5.60
C CYS A 325 7.61 -38.56 6.42
N ASP A 326 7.83 -38.39 7.74
CA ASP A 326 6.92 -37.67 8.64
C ASP A 326 6.88 -36.16 8.37
N GLN A 327 7.97 -35.56 7.85
CA GLN A 327 8.05 -34.12 7.64
C GLN A 327 7.27 -33.68 6.40
N MET A 328 6.12 -33.07 6.63
CA MET A 328 5.21 -32.59 5.60
C MET A 328 5.46 -31.13 5.30
N TRP A 329 5.13 -30.75 4.07
CA TRP A 329 5.21 -29.38 3.59
C TRP A 329 3.88 -29.02 2.95
N CYS A 330 3.22 -27.99 3.48
CA CYS A 330 2.02 -27.48 2.86
C CYS A 330 2.38 -26.68 1.61
N THR A 331 2.03 -27.21 0.44
CA THR A 331 2.25 -26.51 -0.84
C THR A 331 1.39 -25.25 -0.97
N LEU A 332 0.30 -25.14 -0.19
CA LEU A 332 -0.56 -23.96 -0.19
C LEU A 332 0.06 -22.84 0.65
N CYS A 333 0.28 -23.00 1.96
CA CYS A 333 0.76 -21.91 2.83
C CYS A 333 2.24 -21.95 3.20
N LYS A 334 3.00 -22.87 2.59
CA LYS A 334 4.46 -22.98 2.77
C LYS A 334 4.86 -23.16 4.25
N THR A 335 4.02 -23.87 5.00
CA THR A 335 4.31 -24.26 6.39
C THR A 335 4.78 -25.70 6.40
N GLY A 336 5.93 -25.97 6.99
CA GLY A 336 6.39 -27.33 7.23
C GLY A 336 6.05 -27.79 8.62
N PHE A 337 5.70 -29.06 8.75
CA PHE A 337 5.17 -29.63 9.98
C PHE A 337 5.32 -31.15 10.01
N SER A 338 5.36 -31.73 11.20
CA SER A 338 5.30 -33.18 11.37
C SER A 338 3.89 -33.70 11.06
N TRP A 339 3.77 -34.69 10.17
CA TRP A 339 2.49 -35.34 9.85
C TRP A 339 1.88 -35.95 11.09
N THR A 340 2.67 -36.67 11.88
CA THR A 340 2.23 -37.43 13.06
C THR A 340 1.78 -36.51 14.19
N THR A 341 2.51 -35.41 14.44
CA THR A 341 2.26 -34.53 15.60
C THR A 341 1.58 -33.21 15.28
N GLY A 342 1.54 -32.80 14.01
CA GLY A 342 0.99 -31.50 13.57
C GLY A 342 1.80 -30.28 13.99
N LYS A 343 2.95 -30.45 14.66
CA LYS A 343 3.80 -29.33 15.10
C LYS A 343 4.52 -28.71 13.92
N ILE A 344 4.54 -27.38 13.87
CA ILE A 344 5.31 -26.61 12.88
C ILE A 344 6.79 -26.85 13.13
N GLU A 345 7.51 -27.26 12.09
CA GLU A 345 8.93 -27.55 12.14
C GLU A 345 9.71 -26.52 11.34
N MET A 346 10.72 -25.93 11.98
CA MET A 346 11.59 -24.92 11.38
C MET A 346 12.71 -25.53 10.53
N LYS A 347 13.06 -26.80 10.78
CA LYS A 347 14.14 -27.54 10.10
C LYS A 347 13.55 -28.73 9.37
N LEU A 348 13.34 -28.57 8.06
CA LEU A 348 12.59 -29.53 7.24
C LEU A 348 13.50 -30.21 6.24
N HIS A 349 13.49 -31.54 6.21
CA HIS A 349 14.06 -32.38 5.16
C HIS A 349 13.02 -32.67 4.07
N ASN A 350 12.26 -31.64 3.70
CA ASN A 350 11.27 -31.72 2.64
C ASN A 350 11.83 -31.04 1.37
N PRO A 351 11.93 -31.75 0.22
CA PRO A 351 12.46 -31.19 -1.01
C PRO A 351 11.78 -29.88 -1.46
N HIS A 352 10.47 -29.74 -1.22
CA HIS A 352 9.71 -28.54 -1.56
C HIS A 352 9.99 -27.34 -0.62
N TYR A 353 10.43 -27.58 0.62
CA TYR A 353 10.86 -26.52 1.53
C TYR A 353 12.19 -25.91 1.08
N TYR A 354 13.17 -26.75 0.75
CA TYR A 354 14.47 -26.27 0.27
C TYR A 354 14.36 -25.59 -1.10
N GLU A 355 13.42 -25.99 -1.95
CA GLU A 355 13.10 -25.31 -3.20
C GLU A 355 12.51 -23.91 -2.94
N TRP A 356 11.57 -23.78 -2.00
CA TRP A 356 10.97 -22.50 -1.60
C TRP A 356 11.97 -21.53 -0.94
N ARG A 357 12.88 -22.04 -0.10
CA ARG A 357 13.91 -21.23 0.58
C ARG A 357 14.96 -20.68 -0.39
N ARG A 358 15.25 -21.40 -1.49
CA ARG A 358 16.12 -20.92 -2.57
C ARG A 358 15.46 -19.81 -3.40
N GLN A 359 14.13 -19.88 -3.55
CA GLN A 359 13.35 -18.90 -4.31
C GLN A 359 13.11 -17.58 -3.58
N ASN A 360 13.18 -17.55 -2.25
CA ASN A 360 12.88 -16.37 -1.43
C ASN A 360 14.13 -15.79 -0.74
N GLY A 361 15.27 -15.77 -1.44
CA GLY A 361 16.48 -15.08 -0.99
C GLY A 361 17.41 -15.90 -0.10
N GLY A 362 17.97 -16.99 -0.63
CA GLY A 362 19.05 -17.71 0.08
C GLY A 362 20.26 -16.80 0.36
N LEU A 363 20.80 -16.97 1.58
CA LEU A 363 21.98 -16.35 2.23
C LEU A 363 22.14 -14.84 2.03
N ASP A 364 21.76 -14.09 3.07
CA ASP A 364 22.19 -12.71 3.30
C ASP A 364 23.70 -12.57 3.07
N ARG A 365 24.11 -11.42 2.52
CA ARG A 365 25.55 -11.06 2.47
C ARG A 365 26.13 -11.16 3.89
N GLU A 366 27.31 -11.77 4.00
CA GLU A 366 28.03 -11.95 5.26
C GLU A 366 28.15 -10.59 6.00
N PRO A 367 27.69 -10.50 7.26
CA PRO A 367 27.89 -9.31 8.09
C PRO A 367 29.39 -9.07 8.30
N GLY A 368 29.95 -8.08 7.61
CA GLY A 368 31.39 -7.81 7.62
C GLY A 368 31.97 -7.49 6.25
N ASP A 369 31.17 -7.62 5.18
CA ASP A 369 31.56 -7.12 3.86
C ASP A 369 31.67 -5.58 3.89
N VAL A 370 32.90 -5.06 3.91
CA VAL A 370 33.19 -3.62 3.98
C VAL A 370 33.04 -3.07 2.56
N PRO A 371 32.11 -2.12 2.30
CA PRO A 371 32.07 -1.43 1.02
C PRO A 371 33.28 -0.50 0.95
N ARG A 372 34.42 -1.00 0.50
CA ARG A 372 35.43 -0.12 -0.12
C ARG A 372 34.92 0.19 -1.51
N CYS A 373 34.10 1.23 -1.65
CA CYS A 373 33.73 1.74 -2.97
C CYS A 373 33.77 3.26 -2.93
N ASP A 374 34.85 3.82 -3.47
CA ASP A 374 34.77 5.15 -4.07
C ASP A 374 33.66 5.12 -5.13
N THR A 375 32.75 6.06 -5.06
CA THR A 375 31.72 6.22 -6.09
C THR A 375 32.32 6.86 -7.34
N PRO A 376 31.66 6.75 -8.51
CA PRO A 376 32.03 7.56 -9.68
C PRO A 376 32.19 9.05 -9.35
N GLN A 377 31.42 9.57 -8.39
CA GLN A 377 31.52 10.95 -7.91
C GLN A 377 32.81 11.21 -7.13
N ASP A 378 33.25 10.27 -6.30
CA ASP A 378 34.51 10.36 -5.55
C ASP A 378 35.72 10.36 -6.49
N ILE A 379 35.64 9.58 -7.58
CA ILE A 379 36.64 9.57 -8.65
C ILE A 379 36.68 10.93 -9.37
N VAL A 380 35.54 11.50 -9.74
CA VAL A 380 35.47 12.85 -10.34
C VAL A 380 36.13 13.88 -9.42
N ASN A 381 35.82 13.82 -8.13
CA ASN A 381 36.38 14.74 -7.14
C ASN A 381 37.90 14.54 -7.00
N ARG A 382 38.42 13.31 -7.13
CA ARG A 382 39.85 13.05 -7.15
C ARG A 382 40.52 13.68 -8.36
N ILE A 383 39.96 13.45 -9.54
CA ILE A 383 40.50 13.96 -10.80
C ILE A 383 40.52 15.49 -10.82
N ILE A 384 39.42 16.14 -10.43
CA ILE A 384 39.31 17.61 -10.45
C ILE A 384 40.19 18.28 -9.37
N ASN A 385 40.26 17.71 -8.16
CA ASN A 385 40.88 18.40 -7.03
C ASN A 385 42.35 18.02 -6.77
N TYR A 386 42.82 16.86 -7.25
CA TYR A 386 44.13 16.32 -6.90
C TYR A 386 45.05 16.06 -8.10
N TYR A 387 44.51 15.87 -9.30
CA TYR A 387 45.31 15.62 -10.50
C TYR A 387 45.37 16.87 -11.37
N ASN A 388 46.57 17.38 -11.62
CA ASN A 388 46.81 18.48 -12.56
C ASN A 388 47.40 17.89 -13.85
N MET A 389 46.53 17.34 -14.70
CA MET A 389 46.91 16.63 -15.93
C MET A 389 47.48 17.60 -16.97
N ASP A 390 48.60 17.25 -17.60
CA ASP A 390 49.20 18.08 -18.67
C ASP A 390 48.35 18.05 -19.97
N ASP A 391 47.63 16.94 -20.23
CA ASP A 391 46.74 16.77 -21.38
C ASP A 391 45.28 17.13 -21.02
N LEU A 392 44.94 18.39 -21.25
CA LEU A 392 43.60 18.95 -21.00
C LEU A 392 42.49 18.25 -21.82
N ILE A 393 42.81 17.71 -23.00
CA ILE A 393 41.81 17.02 -23.85
C ILE A 393 41.46 15.66 -23.23
N LEU A 394 42.47 14.95 -22.73
CA LEU A 394 42.28 13.70 -22.03
C LEU A 394 41.52 13.91 -20.71
N GLU A 395 41.86 14.97 -19.98
CA GLU A 395 41.18 15.36 -18.74
C GLU A 395 39.67 15.61 -18.99
N ASP A 396 39.32 16.45 -19.96
CA ASP A 396 37.92 16.74 -20.31
C ASP A 396 37.14 15.48 -20.69
N ARG A 397 37.76 14.59 -21.48
CA ARG A 397 37.16 13.31 -21.87
C ARG A 397 36.88 12.43 -20.65
N ILE A 398 37.80 12.34 -19.70
CA ILE A 398 37.65 11.51 -18.51
C ILE A 398 36.55 12.08 -17.60
N ILE A 399 36.54 13.41 -17.39
CA ILE A 399 35.51 14.09 -16.60
C ILE A 399 34.13 13.82 -17.21
N GLU A 400 34.00 13.92 -18.54
CA GLU A 400 32.73 13.67 -19.21
C GLU A 400 32.27 12.21 -19.10
N LEU A 401 33.18 11.24 -19.25
CA LEU A 401 32.88 9.82 -19.02
C LEU A 401 32.38 9.59 -17.59
N CYS A 402 33.06 10.14 -16.60
CA CYS A 402 32.66 9.98 -15.21
C CYS A 402 31.30 10.65 -14.92
N ARG A 403 31.05 11.86 -15.45
CA ARG A 403 29.74 12.54 -15.34
C ARG A 403 28.61 11.70 -15.94
N ARG A 404 28.85 11.11 -17.11
CA ARG A 404 27.86 10.23 -17.76
C ARG A 404 27.64 8.94 -16.99
N CYS A 405 28.68 8.37 -16.40
CA CYS A 405 28.55 7.22 -15.50
C CYS A 405 27.72 7.56 -14.25
N VAL A 406 27.97 8.71 -13.62
CA VAL A 406 27.15 9.22 -12.50
C VAL A 406 25.68 9.37 -12.94
N HIS A 407 25.44 9.93 -14.12
CA HIS A 407 24.10 10.05 -14.67
C HIS A 407 23.44 8.68 -14.87
N ILE A 408 24.13 7.70 -15.47
CA ILE A 408 23.62 6.32 -15.60
C ILE A 408 23.24 5.77 -14.22
N SER A 409 24.13 5.86 -13.23
CA SER A 409 23.88 5.37 -11.87
C SER A 409 22.67 6.05 -11.21
N ALA A 410 22.51 7.36 -11.39
CA ALA A 410 21.41 8.12 -10.78
C ALA A 410 20.05 7.75 -11.37
N TYR A 411 19.99 7.44 -12.66
CA TYR A 411 18.75 7.05 -13.34
C TYR A 411 18.52 5.53 -13.36
N ASN A 412 19.54 4.73 -13.06
CA ASN A 412 19.43 3.28 -12.91
C ASN A 412 18.83 2.91 -11.56
N THR A 413 17.51 3.05 -11.45
CA THR A 413 16.77 2.75 -10.21
C THR A 413 16.37 1.27 -10.17
N ASN A 414 16.64 0.60 -9.03
CA ASN A 414 16.22 -0.78 -8.82
C ASN A 414 14.68 -0.85 -8.89
N PRO A 415 14.10 -1.61 -9.83
CA PRO A 415 12.66 -1.70 -9.92
C PRO A 415 12.05 -2.30 -8.66
N THR A 416 10.93 -1.74 -8.21
CA THR A 416 10.17 -2.31 -7.11
C THR A 416 9.49 -3.60 -7.57
N ALA A 417 9.59 -4.65 -6.74
CA ALA A 417 8.87 -5.89 -6.95
C ALA A 417 7.34 -5.62 -6.98
N PRO A 418 6.59 -6.28 -7.88
CA PRO A 418 5.16 -6.07 -7.97
C PRO A 418 4.46 -6.61 -6.72
N ASP A 419 3.62 -5.78 -6.10
CA ASP A 419 2.68 -6.21 -5.07
C ASP A 419 1.32 -6.58 -5.70
N PHE A 420 0.74 -7.65 -5.21
CA PHE A 420 -0.53 -8.23 -5.69
C PHE A 420 -1.61 -8.24 -4.60
N GLU A 421 -1.43 -7.53 -3.49
CA GLU A 421 -2.44 -7.44 -2.43
C GLU A 421 -3.82 -7.01 -2.97
N ASN A 422 -3.84 -5.99 -3.82
CA ASN A 422 -5.08 -5.53 -4.42
C ASN A 422 -5.72 -6.59 -5.33
N ASP A 423 -4.95 -7.30 -6.15
CA ASP A 423 -5.49 -8.40 -6.96
C ASP A 423 -6.04 -9.54 -6.09
N ARG A 424 -5.39 -9.87 -4.95
CA ARG A 424 -5.90 -10.84 -3.98
C ARG A 424 -7.22 -10.37 -3.36
N ILE A 425 -7.32 -9.08 -2.99
CA ILE A 425 -8.56 -8.49 -2.46
C ILE A 425 -9.69 -8.61 -3.48
N ARG A 426 -9.45 -8.19 -4.72
CA ARG A 426 -10.42 -8.26 -5.82
C ARG A 426 -10.82 -9.70 -6.13
N TYR A 427 -9.88 -10.63 -6.06
CA TYR A 427 -10.16 -12.05 -6.23
C TYR A 427 -11.05 -12.60 -5.11
N LEU A 428 -10.76 -12.29 -3.83
CA LEU A 428 -11.60 -12.72 -2.71
C LEU A 428 -13.00 -12.12 -2.73
N ASN A 429 -13.15 -10.90 -3.26
CA ASN A 429 -14.43 -10.22 -3.47
C ASN A 429 -15.19 -10.67 -4.74
N ASN A 430 -14.71 -11.69 -5.46
CA ASN A 430 -15.29 -12.15 -6.73
C ASN A 430 -15.29 -11.11 -7.88
N GLU A 431 -14.50 -10.03 -7.79
CA GLU A 431 -14.40 -9.01 -8.85
C GLU A 431 -13.57 -9.46 -10.05
N ILE A 432 -12.62 -10.37 -9.83
CA ILE A 432 -11.82 -11.01 -10.88
C ILE A 432 -11.85 -12.53 -10.71
N ASN A 433 -11.78 -13.29 -11.80
CA ASN A 433 -11.67 -14.74 -11.76
C ASN A 433 -10.19 -15.19 -11.72
N ALA A 434 -9.95 -16.50 -11.56
CA ALA A 434 -8.60 -17.06 -11.46
C ALA A 434 -7.77 -16.82 -12.74
N GLU A 435 -8.39 -16.84 -13.92
CA GLU A 435 -7.69 -16.66 -15.19
C GLU A 435 -7.24 -15.20 -15.37
N MET A 436 -8.10 -14.23 -15.04
CA MET A 436 -7.72 -12.83 -15.01
C MET A 436 -6.58 -12.58 -14.03
N PHE A 437 -6.65 -13.18 -12.83
CA PHE A 437 -5.60 -13.03 -11.83
C PHE A 437 -4.26 -13.60 -12.32
N LYS A 438 -4.24 -14.82 -12.85
CA LYS A 438 -3.07 -15.44 -13.49
C LYS A 438 -2.44 -14.54 -14.56
N ASN A 439 -3.26 -13.94 -15.41
CA ASN A 439 -2.77 -13.07 -16.48
C ASN A 439 -2.15 -11.78 -15.94
N ASN A 440 -2.72 -11.17 -14.89
CA ASN A 440 -2.14 -10.02 -14.21
C ASN A 440 -0.76 -10.36 -13.60
N LEU A 441 -0.67 -11.52 -12.91
CA LEU A 441 0.57 -11.99 -12.29
C LEU A 441 1.69 -12.17 -13.31
N VAL A 442 1.43 -12.90 -14.40
CA VAL A 442 2.45 -13.13 -15.44
C VAL A 442 2.87 -11.84 -16.11
N ARG A 443 1.93 -10.95 -16.42
CA ARG A 443 2.23 -9.66 -17.07
C ARG A 443 3.14 -8.80 -16.19
N ALA A 444 2.79 -8.64 -14.92
CA ALA A 444 3.55 -7.83 -13.97
C ALA A 444 4.94 -8.43 -13.70
N ASN A 445 5.02 -9.74 -13.43
CA ASN A 445 6.30 -10.41 -13.20
C ASN A 445 7.21 -10.37 -14.43
N LYS A 446 6.67 -10.60 -15.63
CA LYS A 446 7.46 -10.49 -16.88
C LYS A 446 8.03 -9.07 -17.06
N ALA A 447 7.21 -8.04 -16.81
CA ALA A 447 7.65 -6.65 -16.91
C ALA A 447 8.72 -6.31 -15.86
N TYR A 448 8.53 -6.78 -14.62
CA TYR A 448 9.48 -6.62 -13.53
C TYR A 448 10.83 -7.29 -13.85
N SER A 449 10.85 -8.58 -14.19
CA SER A 449 12.09 -9.29 -14.51
C SER A 449 12.86 -8.61 -15.65
N LYS A 450 12.16 -8.11 -16.68
CA LYS A 450 12.83 -7.39 -17.78
C LYS A 450 13.53 -6.13 -17.27
N LYS A 451 12.82 -5.32 -16.47
CA LYS A 451 13.39 -4.11 -15.89
C LYS A 451 14.56 -4.41 -14.97
N HIS A 452 14.44 -5.47 -14.17
CA HIS A 452 15.48 -5.90 -13.24
C HIS A 452 16.74 -6.37 -13.99
N GLU A 453 16.60 -7.18 -15.04
CA GLU A 453 17.75 -7.59 -15.88
C GLU A 453 18.45 -6.37 -16.52
N ILE A 454 17.69 -5.38 -17.01
CA ILE A 454 18.27 -4.13 -17.54
C ILE A 454 19.00 -3.36 -16.44
N TYR A 455 18.40 -3.26 -15.25
CA TYR A 455 19.00 -2.61 -14.09
C TYR A 455 20.34 -3.25 -13.71
N THR A 456 20.39 -4.58 -13.62
CA THR A 456 21.61 -5.34 -13.30
C THR A 456 22.71 -5.12 -14.34
N VAL A 457 22.37 -5.00 -15.63
CA VAL A 457 23.35 -4.72 -16.69
C VAL A 457 23.94 -3.32 -16.54
N TYR A 458 23.12 -2.31 -16.21
CA TYR A 458 23.64 -0.97 -15.92
C TYR A 458 24.44 -0.90 -14.62
N GLU A 459 24.05 -1.66 -13.60
CA GLU A 459 24.81 -1.78 -12.35
C GLU A 459 26.19 -2.37 -12.62
N LEU A 460 26.26 -3.45 -13.41
CA LEU A 460 27.53 -4.04 -13.87
C LEU A 460 28.41 -3.02 -14.60
N LEU A 461 27.83 -2.23 -15.51
CA LEU A 461 28.55 -1.19 -16.23
C LEU A 461 29.15 -0.16 -15.27
N VAL A 462 28.35 0.35 -14.33
CA VAL A 462 28.78 1.37 -13.36
C VAL A 462 29.89 0.81 -12.47
N THR A 463 29.71 -0.38 -11.90
CA THR A 463 30.72 -1.01 -11.04
C THR A 463 32.03 -1.26 -11.78
N THR A 464 31.97 -1.86 -12.97
CA THR A 464 33.18 -2.17 -13.75
C THR A 464 33.89 -0.89 -14.22
N PHE A 465 33.12 0.14 -14.61
CA PHE A 465 33.66 1.45 -14.94
C PHE A 465 34.39 2.07 -13.75
N THR A 466 33.79 2.04 -12.56
CA THR A 466 34.41 2.51 -11.31
C THR A 466 35.74 1.80 -11.06
N ASP A 467 35.79 0.48 -11.22
CA ASP A 467 37.02 -0.31 -11.03
C ASP A 467 38.11 0.04 -12.05
N ILE A 468 37.73 0.24 -13.33
CA ILE A 468 38.65 0.69 -14.38
C ILE A 468 39.21 2.07 -14.02
N MET A 469 38.35 3.00 -13.63
CA MET A 469 38.75 4.35 -13.29
C MET A 469 39.63 4.41 -12.04
N LEU A 470 39.36 3.58 -11.02
CA LEU A 470 40.21 3.47 -9.84
C LEU A 470 41.59 2.92 -10.20
N ARG A 471 41.67 1.90 -11.06
CA ARG A 471 42.96 1.41 -11.57
C ARG A 471 43.70 2.49 -12.35
N PHE A 472 43.00 3.25 -13.19
CA PHE A 472 43.60 4.38 -13.91
C PHE A 472 44.17 5.43 -12.95
N CYS A 473 43.39 5.86 -11.96
CA CYS A 473 43.84 6.83 -10.95
C CYS A 473 45.04 6.31 -10.15
N ASN A 474 45.10 5.02 -9.82
CA ASN A 474 46.24 4.45 -9.07
C ASN A 474 47.57 4.41 -9.85
N VAL A 475 47.53 4.54 -11.18
CA VAL A 475 48.74 4.68 -12.02
C VAL A 475 49.29 6.11 -11.97
N LEU A 476 48.45 7.09 -11.61
CA LEU A 476 48.84 8.46 -11.37
C LEU A 476 49.26 8.61 -9.89
N ASP A 477 50.38 9.27 -9.61
CA ASP A 477 50.77 9.57 -8.23
C ASP A 477 49.82 10.59 -7.56
N GLU A 478 49.96 10.83 -6.25
CA GLU A 478 49.09 11.74 -5.48
C GLU A 478 49.07 13.21 -5.99
N THR A 479 49.96 13.57 -6.92
CA THR A 479 50.04 14.88 -7.59
C THR A 479 49.55 14.88 -9.03
N GLY A 480 49.14 13.71 -9.56
CA GLY A 480 48.71 13.51 -10.93
C GLY A 480 49.84 13.26 -11.92
N GLN A 481 51.07 13.05 -11.42
CA GLN A 481 52.24 12.76 -12.25
C GLN A 481 52.40 11.24 -12.39
N GLY A 482 52.43 10.77 -13.64
CA GLY A 482 52.46 9.36 -14.01
C GLY A 482 52.14 9.22 -15.49
N GLU A 483 52.57 8.13 -16.13
CA GLU A 483 52.25 7.90 -17.54
C GLU A 483 50.78 7.44 -17.66
N PRO A 484 49.88 8.23 -18.28
CA PRO A 484 48.48 7.86 -18.38
C PRO A 484 48.34 6.60 -19.24
N SER A 485 47.83 5.52 -18.64
CA SER A 485 47.62 4.28 -19.39
C SER A 485 46.32 4.35 -20.20
N LEU A 486 46.45 4.72 -21.48
CA LEU A 486 45.33 4.67 -22.43
C LEU A 486 44.77 3.26 -22.59
N ASP A 487 45.58 2.23 -22.38
CA ASP A 487 45.15 0.83 -22.41
C ASP A 487 44.11 0.52 -21.34
N ILE A 488 44.28 1.02 -20.11
CA ILE A 488 43.30 0.88 -19.03
C ILE A 488 41.99 1.59 -19.42
N LEU A 489 42.07 2.81 -19.98
CA LEU A 489 40.87 3.53 -20.42
C LEU A 489 40.16 2.84 -21.60
N ASN A 490 40.91 2.15 -22.47
CA ASN A 490 40.33 1.40 -23.58
C ASN A 490 39.54 0.17 -23.12
N GLU A 491 39.75 -0.33 -21.89
CA GLU A 491 38.90 -1.36 -21.29
C GLU A 491 37.43 -0.90 -21.15
N ILE A 492 37.17 0.41 -21.07
CA ILE A 492 35.81 0.98 -21.05
C ILE A 492 35.03 0.57 -22.31
N ASN A 493 35.69 0.55 -23.47
CA ASN A 493 35.06 0.13 -24.72
C ASN A 493 34.66 -1.35 -24.66
N THR A 494 35.50 -2.18 -24.04
CA THR A 494 35.27 -3.63 -23.90
C THR A 494 34.04 -3.91 -23.04
N ILE A 495 33.88 -3.20 -21.90
CA ILE A 495 32.68 -3.37 -21.06
C ILE A 495 31.42 -2.80 -21.74
N VAL A 496 31.54 -1.70 -22.51
CA VAL A 496 30.43 -1.16 -23.31
C VAL A 496 29.96 -2.18 -24.34
N ASP A 497 30.86 -2.84 -25.07
CA ASP A 497 30.53 -3.89 -26.03
C ASP A 497 29.82 -5.08 -25.36
N TYR A 498 30.34 -5.53 -24.21
CA TYR A 498 29.75 -6.60 -23.43
C TYR A 498 28.32 -6.26 -22.96
N VAL A 499 28.11 -5.06 -22.43
CA VAL A 499 26.82 -4.56 -21.96
C VAL A 499 25.82 -4.41 -23.10
N ASN A 500 26.27 -3.92 -24.26
CA ASN A 500 25.45 -3.86 -25.47
C ASN A 500 25.04 -5.25 -25.98
N GLY A 501 25.92 -6.24 -25.86
CA GLY A 501 25.59 -7.65 -26.07
C GLY A 501 24.51 -8.16 -25.11
N CYS A 502 24.65 -7.84 -23.82
CA CYS A 502 23.64 -8.17 -22.81
C CYS A 502 22.27 -7.52 -23.12
N PHE A 503 22.23 -6.26 -23.55
CA PHE A 503 20.98 -5.61 -23.94
C PHE A 503 20.36 -6.25 -25.19
N ALA A 504 21.16 -6.69 -26.15
CA ALA A 504 20.68 -7.43 -27.31
C ALA A 504 20.09 -8.80 -26.88
N ASP A 505 20.74 -9.50 -25.96
CA ASP A 505 20.29 -10.76 -25.39
C ASP A 505 18.96 -10.62 -24.63
N ILE A 506 18.82 -9.59 -23.79
CA ILE A 506 17.56 -9.26 -23.11
C ILE A 506 16.48 -8.94 -24.15
N ALA A 507 16.79 -8.12 -25.15
CA ALA A 507 15.82 -7.79 -26.20
C ALA A 507 15.37 -9.05 -26.96
N PHE A 508 16.30 -9.93 -27.30
CA PHE A 508 16.02 -11.23 -27.90
C PHE A 508 15.16 -12.08 -26.97
N ALA A 509 15.60 -12.38 -25.74
CA ALA A 509 14.89 -13.23 -24.78
C ALA A 509 13.41 -12.81 -24.62
N TYR A 510 13.15 -11.51 -24.52
CA TYR A 510 11.81 -10.97 -24.30
C TYR A 510 11.00 -10.70 -25.57
N GLY A 511 11.59 -10.84 -26.75
CA GLY A 511 10.95 -10.49 -28.03
C GLY A 511 10.67 -8.99 -28.16
N SER A 512 11.61 -8.16 -27.71
CA SER A 512 11.46 -6.70 -27.71
C SER A 512 11.73 -6.13 -29.10
N ILE A 513 10.98 -5.09 -29.49
CA ILE A 513 11.18 -4.36 -30.76
C ILE A 513 12.28 -3.30 -30.68
N SER A 514 12.87 -3.11 -29.50
CA SER A 514 13.95 -2.15 -29.24
C SER A 514 14.86 -2.67 -28.14
N LYS A 515 16.12 -2.24 -28.17
CA LYS A 515 17.12 -2.48 -27.13
C LYS A 515 17.71 -1.18 -26.64
N HIS A 516 18.30 -1.22 -25.44
CA HIS A 516 19.18 -0.17 -24.97
C HIS A 516 20.51 -0.28 -25.69
N GLU A 517 21.19 0.85 -25.89
CA GLU A 517 22.55 0.90 -26.40
C GLU A 517 23.31 1.99 -25.65
N VAL A 518 24.57 1.69 -25.35
CA VAL A 518 25.51 2.60 -24.71
C VAL A 518 26.63 2.86 -25.71
N SER A 519 26.93 4.12 -26.02
CA SER A 519 28.09 4.46 -26.84
C SER A 519 29.39 4.33 -26.05
N TYR A 520 30.55 4.34 -26.71
CA TYR A 520 31.85 4.40 -26.01
C TYR A 520 32.02 5.67 -25.16
N GLY A 521 31.29 6.72 -25.50
CA GLY A 521 31.19 7.91 -24.65
C GLY A 521 30.20 7.75 -23.50
N LEU A 522 29.65 6.56 -23.22
CA LEU A 522 28.61 6.31 -22.22
C LEU A 522 27.27 7.02 -22.46
N GLU A 523 26.96 7.39 -23.70
CA GLU A 523 25.61 7.91 -24.02
C GLU A 523 24.62 6.76 -24.11
N VAL A 524 23.54 6.87 -23.34
CA VAL A 524 22.46 5.89 -23.36
C VAL A 524 21.43 6.29 -24.41
N SER A 525 21.14 5.38 -25.32
CA SER A 525 20.07 5.51 -26.30
C SER A 525 19.20 4.26 -26.36
N LYS A 526 18.06 4.37 -27.03
CA LYS A 526 17.15 3.25 -27.26
C LYS A 526 16.92 3.09 -28.76
N ILE A 527 17.32 1.94 -29.29
CA ILE A 527 17.38 1.71 -30.72
C ILE A 527 16.32 0.72 -31.14
N SER A 528 15.63 1.02 -32.24
CA SER A 528 14.65 0.13 -32.86
C SER A 528 15.35 -1.07 -33.51
N MET A 529 14.84 -2.27 -33.24
CA MET A 529 15.30 -3.52 -33.84
C MET A 529 14.45 -3.95 -35.05
N LYS A 530 13.54 -3.08 -35.53
CA LYS A 530 12.83 -3.36 -36.78
C LYS A 530 13.85 -3.48 -37.90
N LYS A 531 13.86 -4.62 -38.59
CA LYS A 531 14.57 -4.75 -39.87
C LYS A 531 14.09 -3.61 -40.77
N ILE A 532 15.01 -2.74 -41.18
CA ILE A 532 14.82 -1.97 -42.41
C ILE A 532 14.57 -3.05 -43.46
N LYS A 533 13.38 -3.07 -44.07
CA LYS A 533 13.21 -3.81 -45.32
C LYS A 533 14.21 -3.16 -46.26
N SER A 534 15.29 -3.85 -46.57
CA SER A 534 16.13 -3.49 -47.69
C SER A 534 15.22 -3.56 -48.91
N ASP A 535 14.98 -2.42 -49.54
CA ASP A 535 14.45 -2.37 -50.89
C ASP A 535 15.55 -2.95 -51.80
N GLU A 536 15.46 -4.25 -52.06
CA GLU A 536 16.07 -4.93 -53.22
C GLU A 536 14.95 -5.42 -54.13
#